data_AF-A0A813GZA9-F1
#
_entry.id   AF-A0A813GZA9-F1
#
_cell.length_a   1.000
_cell.length_b   1.000
_cell.length_c   1.000
_cell.angle_alpha   90.00
_cell.angle_beta   90.00
_cell.angle_gamma   90.00
#
_symmetry.space_group_name_H-M   'P 1'
#
loop_
_entity.id
_entity.type
_entity.pdbx_description
1 polymer ?
#
loop_
_entity_poly.entity_id
_entity_poly.type
_entity_poly.pdbx_seq_one_letter_code
_entity_poly.pdbx_strand_id
1 'polypeptide(L)'
;MMALYCADGILSWLEVAENRLLLFHYLKLRAKAKSWYADLAKAYFDGQRQLIDAMLEKPGAALEVDSYLRAETARVEAEIYAMPEKGRFVPGIFAPRVSLEAAQERGFFDLD
;
A
#
# COMPACT_ATOMS: atom_id res chain seq x y z
N MET A 1 -29.23 25.40 -20.06
CA MET A 1 -29.00 24.97 -18.67
C MET A 1 -28.71 23.48 -18.71
N MET A 2 -27.43 23.08 -18.74
CA MET A 2 -26.98 21.68 -18.67
C MET A 2 -25.79 21.63 -17.73
N ALA A 3 -26.07 21.51 -16.44
CA ALA A 3 -25.17 20.86 -15.51
C ALA A 3 -25.83 19.53 -15.17
N LEU A 4 -25.05 18.47 -14.89
CA LEU A 4 -25.41 17.23 -14.16
C LEU A 4 -25.01 15.89 -14.82
N TYR A 5 -23.88 15.78 -15.53
CA TYR A 5 -23.17 14.47 -15.65
C TYR A 5 -21.66 14.70 -15.80
N CYS A 6 -21.05 15.30 -14.78
CA CYS A 6 -19.60 15.25 -14.60
C CYS A 6 -19.36 14.46 -13.32
N ALA A 7 -19.73 13.19 -13.33
CA ALA A 7 -19.48 12.29 -12.22
C ALA A 7 -18.20 11.51 -12.49
N ASP A 8 -17.05 12.20 -12.58
CA ASP A 8 -15.73 11.57 -12.46
C ASP A 8 -15.47 11.22 -10.97
N GLY A 9 -16.42 10.50 -10.38
CA GLY A 9 -16.38 10.05 -8.99
C GLY A 9 -15.94 8.60 -8.88
N ILE A 10 -15.60 8.16 -7.67
CA ILE A 10 -15.14 6.80 -7.42
C ILE A 10 -16.16 5.72 -7.84
N LEU A 11 -17.46 6.04 -7.82
CA LEU A 11 -18.50 5.12 -8.27
C LEU A 11 -18.43 4.87 -9.78
N SER A 12 -18.25 5.93 -10.58
CA SER A 12 -18.06 5.79 -12.03
C SER A 12 -16.72 5.13 -12.36
N TRP A 13 -15.69 5.32 -11.53
CA TRP A 13 -14.46 4.53 -11.64
C TRP A 13 -14.73 3.02 -11.44
N LEU A 14 -15.61 2.64 -10.50
CA LEU A 14 -16.00 1.24 -10.26
C LEU A 14 -16.89 0.64 -11.35
N GLU A 15 -17.52 1.44 -12.21
CA GLU A 15 -18.33 0.95 -13.34
C GLU A 15 -17.46 0.31 -14.44
N VAL A 16 -16.18 0.67 -14.50
CA VAL A 16 -15.19 0.09 -15.40
C VAL A 16 -14.70 -1.27 -14.88
N ALA A 17 -14.71 -2.31 -15.72
CA ALA A 17 -14.44 -3.68 -15.31
C ALA A 17 -12.99 -3.88 -14.86
N GLU A 18 -12.06 -3.27 -15.57
CA GLU A 18 -10.62 -3.28 -15.31
C GLU A 18 -10.29 -2.71 -13.93
N ASN A 19 -11.02 -1.68 -13.53
CA ASN A 19 -10.84 -1.01 -12.23
C ASN A 19 -11.33 -1.89 -11.08
N ARG A 20 -12.46 -2.59 -11.27
CA ARG A 20 -12.92 -3.61 -10.30
C ARG A 20 -11.92 -4.76 -10.17
N LEU A 21 -11.34 -5.21 -11.29
CA LEU A 21 -10.31 -6.25 -11.29
C LEU A 21 -9.05 -5.79 -10.56
N LEU A 22 -8.61 -4.54 -10.78
CA LEU A 22 -7.49 -3.94 -10.07
C LEU A 22 -7.74 -3.91 -8.55
N LEU A 23 -8.89 -3.40 -8.12
CA LEU A 23 -9.26 -3.38 -6.70
C LEU A 23 -9.31 -4.78 -6.11
N PHE A 24 -9.91 -5.74 -6.82
CA PHE A 24 -9.96 -7.13 -6.37
C PHE A 24 -8.55 -7.73 -6.25
N HIS A 25 -7.66 -7.44 -7.19
CA HIS A 25 -6.28 -7.90 -7.13
C HIS A 25 -5.56 -7.34 -5.90
N TYR A 26 -5.66 -6.02 -5.67
CA TYR A 26 -5.11 -5.38 -4.49
C TYR A 26 -5.62 -6.02 -3.18
N LEU A 27 -6.93 -6.27 -3.07
CA LEU A 27 -7.54 -6.91 -1.90
C LEU A 27 -7.05 -8.35 -1.70
N LYS A 28 -6.85 -9.10 -2.79
CA LYS A 28 -6.31 -10.46 -2.74
C LYS A 28 -4.86 -10.46 -2.25
N LEU A 29 -4.02 -9.53 -2.72
CA LEU A 29 -2.65 -9.37 -2.24
C LEU A 29 -2.63 -8.99 -0.76
N ARG A 30 -3.49 -8.05 -0.34
CA ARG A 30 -3.64 -7.67 1.08
C ARG A 30 -3.98 -8.88 1.96
N ALA A 31 -4.95 -9.69 1.55
CA ALA A 31 -5.34 -10.87 2.31
C ALA A 31 -4.18 -11.88 2.44
N LYS A 32 -3.45 -12.09 1.35
CA LYS A 32 -2.29 -12.99 1.30
C LYS A 32 -1.11 -12.48 2.13
N ALA A 33 -0.78 -11.19 2.02
CA ALA A 33 0.25 -10.57 2.84
C ALA A 33 -0.09 -10.64 4.33
N LYS A 34 -1.36 -10.42 4.71
CA LYS A 34 -1.82 -10.58 6.10
C LYS A 34 -1.69 -12.01 6.62
N SER A 35 -1.90 -13.04 5.79
CA SER A 35 -1.72 -14.42 6.23
C SER A 35 -0.26 -14.84 6.35
N TRP A 36 0.63 -14.23 5.56
CA TRP A 36 2.07 -14.54 5.57
C TRP A 36 2.87 -13.75 6.61
N TYR A 37 2.54 -12.48 6.82
CA TYR A 37 3.33 -11.54 7.63
C TYR A 37 2.56 -10.95 8.83
N ALA A 38 1.35 -11.46 9.09
CA ALA A 38 0.54 -11.16 10.27
C ALA A 38 0.43 -9.65 10.58
N ASP A 39 0.79 -9.24 11.79
CA ASP A 39 0.60 -7.88 12.32
C ASP A 39 1.37 -6.82 11.52
N LEU A 40 2.52 -7.16 10.91
CA LEU A 40 3.31 -6.21 10.13
C LEU A 40 2.59 -5.80 8.84
N ALA A 41 2.07 -6.80 8.11
CA ALA A 41 1.22 -6.52 6.94
C ALA A 41 -0.07 -5.82 7.37
N LYS A 42 -0.66 -6.19 8.52
CA LYS A 42 -1.87 -5.51 9.02
C LYS A 42 -1.63 -4.02 9.25
N ALA A 43 -0.58 -3.65 9.99
CA ALA A 43 -0.23 -2.26 10.26
C ALA A 43 0.02 -1.48 8.96
N TYR A 44 0.75 -2.08 8.01
CA TYR A 44 0.99 -1.47 6.70
C TYR A 44 -0.31 -1.16 5.95
N PHE A 45 -1.19 -2.14 5.80
CA PHE A 45 -2.42 -1.97 5.04
C PHE A 45 -3.48 -1.12 5.75
N ASP A 46 -3.41 -1.00 7.08
CA ASP A 46 -4.26 -0.07 7.81
C ASP A 46 -3.80 1.39 7.56
N GLY A 47 -2.49 1.62 7.44
CA GLY A 47 -1.94 2.89 6.94
C GLY A 47 -2.33 3.18 5.49
N GLN A 48 -2.24 2.20 4.58
CA GLN A 48 -2.67 2.38 3.19
C GLN A 48 -4.17 2.70 3.08
N ARG A 49 -5.00 2.11 3.95
CA ARG A 49 -6.44 2.42 4.01
C ARG A 49 -6.68 3.90 4.34
N GLN A 50 -5.99 4.44 5.34
CA GLN A 50 -6.11 5.85 5.70
C GLN A 50 -5.71 6.78 4.55
N LEU A 51 -4.68 6.40 3.77
CA LEU A 51 -4.29 7.14 2.58
C LEU A 51 -5.38 7.12 1.51
N ILE A 52 -5.97 5.95 1.22
CA ILE A 52 -7.09 5.85 0.27
C ILE A 52 -8.29 6.68 0.76
N ASP A 53 -8.65 6.59 2.04
CA ASP A 53 -9.75 7.37 2.62
C ASP A 53 -9.51 8.89 2.41
N ALA A 54 -8.28 9.37 2.64
CA ALA A 54 -7.92 10.76 2.40
C ALA A 54 -7.92 11.16 0.90
N MET A 55 -7.62 10.23 -0.01
CA MET A 55 -7.73 10.49 -1.47
C MET A 55 -9.19 10.61 -1.90
N LEU A 56 -10.08 9.83 -1.30
CA LEU A 56 -11.51 9.83 -1.63
C LEU A 56 -12.22 11.14 -1.28
N GLU A 57 -11.68 11.92 -0.34
CA GLU A 57 -12.22 13.23 0.02
C GLU A 57 -11.88 14.34 -0.98
N LYS A 58 -10.94 14.09 -1.90
CA LYS A 58 -10.46 15.10 -2.85
C LYS A 58 -11.30 15.15 -4.13
N PRO A 59 -11.43 16.33 -4.76
CA PRO A 59 -11.92 16.43 -6.13
C PRO A 59 -11.02 15.61 -7.07
N GLY A 60 -11.60 14.80 -7.96
CA GLY A 60 -10.84 13.95 -8.87
C GLY A 60 -10.27 12.66 -8.23
N ALA A 61 -10.80 12.27 -7.07
CA ALA A 61 -10.43 11.05 -6.34
C ALA A 61 -10.30 9.79 -7.22
N ALA A 62 -11.14 9.64 -8.24
CA ALA A 62 -11.09 8.51 -9.17
C ALA A 62 -9.72 8.34 -9.84
N LEU A 63 -9.11 9.43 -10.33
CA LEU A 63 -7.81 9.39 -11.01
C LEU A 63 -6.67 9.13 -10.02
N GLU A 64 -6.75 9.74 -8.84
CA GLU A 64 -5.73 9.59 -7.78
C GLU A 64 -5.75 8.16 -7.23
N VAL A 65 -6.93 7.61 -6.96
CA VAL A 65 -7.10 6.22 -6.51
C VAL A 65 -6.69 5.23 -7.59
N ASP A 66 -7.02 5.46 -8.86
CA ASP A 66 -6.56 4.59 -9.97
C ASP A 66 -5.03 4.51 -10.00
N SER A 67 -4.38 5.67 -10.06
CA SER A 67 -2.93 5.81 -10.15
C SER A 67 -2.24 5.15 -8.96
N TYR A 68 -2.76 5.42 -7.76
CA TYR A 68 -2.27 4.85 -6.53
C TYR A 68 -2.44 3.32 -6.48
N LEU A 69 -3.65 2.80 -6.76
CA LEU A 69 -3.90 1.36 -6.71
C LEU A 69 -3.04 0.59 -7.71
N ARG A 70 -2.79 1.13 -8.92
CA ARG A 70 -1.88 0.50 -9.89
C ARG A 70 -0.47 0.40 -9.35
N ALA A 71 0.08 1.52 -8.88
CA ALA A 71 1.45 1.58 -8.36
C ALA A 71 1.62 0.70 -7.11
N GLU A 72 0.69 0.80 -6.18
CA GLU A 72 0.73 0.08 -4.92
C GLU A 72 0.51 -1.42 -5.10
N THR A 73 -0.42 -1.84 -5.97
CA THR A 73 -0.62 -3.26 -6.29
C THR A 73 0.65 -3.86 -6.87
N ALA A 74 1.28 -3.20 -7.86
CA ALA A 74 2.52 -3.66 -8.47
C ALA A 74 3.67 -3.75 -7.46
N ARG A 75 3.80 -2.74 -6.58
CA ARG A 75 4.82 -2.72 -5.53
C ARG A 75 4.64 -3.85 -4.52
N VAL A 76 3.43 -4.00 -3.97
CA VAL A 76 3.11 -5.06 -3.02
C VAL A 76 3.35 -6.42 -3.65
N GLU A 77 2.88 -6.63 -4.88
CA GLU A 77 3.06 -7.89 -5.59
C GLU A 77 4.55 -8.24 -5.77
N ALA A 78 5.36 -7.30 -6.27
CA ALA A 78 6.79 -7.50 -6.43
C ALA A 78 7.49 -7.87 -5.11
N GLU A 79 7.13 -7.19 -4.02
CA GLU A 79 7.76 -7.36 -2.71
C GLU A 79 7.35 -8.67 -2.01
N ILE A 80 6.07 -9.03 -2.03
CA ILE A 80 5.62 -10.26 -1.35
C ILE A 80 6.02 -11.54 -2.10
N TYR A 81 6.26 -11.43 -3.41
CA TYR A 81 6.74 -12.55 -4.23
C TYR A 81 8.25 -12.51 -4.50
N ALA A 82 8.97 -11.51 -3.96
CA ALA A 82 10.41 -11.53 -3.94
C ALA A 82 10.88 -12.76 -3.14
N MET A 83 11.40 -13.75 -3.87
CA MET A 83 11.83 -15.03 -3.31
C MET A 83 13.17 -14.84 -2.57
N PRO A 84 13.32 -15.23 -1.29
CA PRO A 84 14.60 -15.14 -0.60
C PRO A 84 15.31 -16.50 -0.65
N GLU A 85 16.61 -16.50 -0.97
CA GLU A 85 17.44 -17.71 -1.04
C GLU A 85 17.60 -18.43 0.32
N LYS A 86 17.31 -17.76 1.45
CA LYS A 86 17.46 -18.32 2.81
C LYS A 86 16.34 -17.80 3.71
N GLY A 87 15.70 -18.73 4.44
CA GLY A 87 14.38 -18.54 5.05
C GLY A 87 14.22 -17.40 6.07
N ARG A 88 12.94 -17.01 6.26
CA ARG A 88 12.41 -15.87 7.04
C ARG A 88 12.81 -14.50 6.49
N PHE A 89 12.18 -14.13 5.38
CA PHE A 89 12.20 -12.79 4.84
C PHE A 89 10.90 -12.07 5.18
N VAL A 90 11.01 -10.86 5.71
CA VAL A 90 9.90 -9.91 5.79
C VAL A 90 10.17 -8.86 4.71
N PRO A 91 9.25 -8.65 3.74
CA PRO A 91 9.38 -7.62 2.72
C PRO A 91 9.70 -6.26 3.32
N GLY A 92 10.53 -5.46 2.64
CA GLY A 92 10.98 -4.16 3.15
C GLY A 92 9.82 -3.19 3.36
N ILE A 93 8.72 -3.36 2.62
CA ILE A 93 7.48 -2.60 2.77
C ILE A 93 6.78 -2.86 4.11
N PHE A 94 7.00 -4.01 4.74
CA PHE A 94 6.42 -4.37 6.04
C PHE A 94 7.42 -4.27 7.18
N ALA A 95 8.71 -4.06 6.89
CA ALA A 95 9.71 -3.85 7.92
C ALA A 95 9.33 -2.61 8.73
N PRO A 96 9.26 -2.70 10.08
CA PRO A 96 9.19 -1.52 10.90
C PRO A 96 10.39 -0.67 10.50
N ARG A 97 10.17 0.60 10.13
CA ARG A 97 11.28 1.56 10.00
C ARG A 97 11.95 1.59 11.36
N VAL A 98 13.01 0.78 11.55
CA VAL A 98 13.91 0.94 12.67
C VAL A 98 14.48 2.33 12.44
N SER A 99 13.99 3.30 13.22
CA SER A 99 14.57 4.64 13.23
C SER A 99 16.07 4.45 13.38
N LEU A 100 16.83 4.86 12.36
CA LEU A 100 18.29 4.82 12.34
C LEU A 100 18.91 5.56 13.55
N GLU A 101 18.11 6.32 14.28
CA GLU A 101 18.45 6.95 15.56
C GLU A 101 18.75 5.94 16.68
N ALA A 102 18.10 4.78 16.73
CA ALA A 102 18.36 3.78 17.77
C ALA A 102 19.70 3.03 17.61
N ALA A 103 20.34 3.14 16.44
CA ALA A 103 21.66 2.59 16.16
C ALA A 103 22.81 3.57 16.48
N GLN A 104 22.53 4.88 16.59
CA GLN A 104 23.53 5.86 17.01
C GLN A 104 23.68 5.95 18.55
N GLU A 105 22.68 5.56 19.33
CA GLU A 105 22.75 5.58 20.80
C GLU A 105 23.39 4.32 21.42
N ARG A 106 23.71 3.29 20.64
CA ARG A 106 24.34 2.05 21.12
C ARG A 106 25.71 1.80 20.50
N GLY A 107 26.68 2.62 20.91
CA GLY A 107 28.06 2.19 21.01
C GLY A 107 28.97 2.60 19.86
N PHE A 108 29.51 3.81 19.95
CA PHE A 108 30.92 4.02 19.60
C PHE A 108 31.59 4.61 20.84
N PHE A 109 32.21 3.73 21.63
CA PHE A 109 33.07 4.12 22.73
C PHE A 109 34.32 4.77 22.13
N ASP A 110 34.57 6.03 22.50
CA ASP A 110 35.89 6.63 22.43
C ASP A 110 36.89 5.73 23.16
N LEU A 111 37.90 5.28 22.42
CA LEU A 111 39.18 4.87 22.97
C LEU A 111 40.25 5.50 22.07
N ASP A 112 40.72 6.67 22.49
CA ASP A 112 42.12 7.08 22.45
C ASP A 112 42.39 8.02 23.65
#